data_AF-A0A529LVG6-F1
#
_entry.id   AF-A0A529LVG6-F1
#
_cell.length_a   1.000
_cell.length_b   1.000
_cell.length_c   1.000
_cell.angle_alpha   90.00
_cell.angle_beta   90.00
_cell.angle_gamma   90.00
#
_symmetry.space_group_name_H-M   'P 1'
#
loop_
_entity.id
_entity.type
_entity.pdbx_description
1 polymer ?
#
loop_
_entity_poly.entity_id
_entity_poly.type
_entity_poly.pdbx_seq_one_letter_code
_entity_poly.pdbx_strand_id
1 'polypeptide(L)'
;GTVGGGFGGKVDVIVEPIAILGAKLTGRPVSFVYSREEEMQISSPRAAEKVVIKDGVMKDGRIVARKVTGYTDAGAYSRHSPYGAQKGAAHYPGPYTIPNVWIDTYCVYT
;
A
#
# COMPACT_ATOMS: atom_id res chain seq x y z
N GLY A 1 -13.49 17.30 -14.67
CA GLY A 1 -14.45 17.06 -13.57
C GLY A 1 -13.76 17.25 -12.24
N THR A 2 -14.52 17.36 -11.16
CA THR A 2 -14.00 17.37 -9.78
C THR A 2 -13.91 15.94 -9.25
N VAL A 3 -12.95 15.65 -8.36
CA VAL A 3 -12.74 14.31 -7.81
C VAL A 3 -13.51 14.16 -6.50
N GLY A 4 -14.47 13.22 -6.45
CA GLY A 4 -15.22 12.89 -5.23
C GLY A 4 -14.45 12.00 -4.24
N GLY A 5 -13.27 12.44 -3.79
CA GLY A 5 -12.39 11.67 -2.89
C GLY A 5 -11.55 10.59 -3.58
N GLY A 6 -10.42 10.21 -2.96
CA GLY A 6 -9.47 9.25 -3.54
C GLY A 6 -8.74 8.37 -2.54
N PHE A 7 -8.24 8.93 -1.43
CA PHE A 7 -7.65 8.17 -0.31
C PHE A 7 -6.54 7.16 -0.71
N GLY A 8 -5.82 7.42 -1.81
CA GLY A 8 -4.79 6.54 -2.37
C GLY A 8 -5.28 5.58 -3.47
N GLY A 9 -6.57 5.22 -3.49
CA GLY A 9 -7.13 4.27 -4.47
C GLY A 9 -7.23 4.79 -5.91
N LYS A 10 -7.01 6.09 -6.12
CA LYS A 10 -7.05 6.76 -7.44
C LYS A 10 -5.67 7.26 -7.91
N VAL A 11 -4.59 6.68 -7.38
CA VAL A 11 -3.22 7.04 -7.80
C VAL A 11 -2.74 6.16 -8.96
N ASP A 12 -3.16 4.89 -8.99
CA ASP A 12 -2.84 3.98 -10.07
C ASP A 12 -3.62 4.34 -11.35
N VAL A 13 -3.00 4.10 -12.50
CA VAL A 13 -3.66 4.16 -13.82
C VAL A 13 -4.37 2.83 -14.05
N ILE A 14 -5.70 2.84 -14.05
CA ILE A 14 -6.50 1.60 -14.15
C ILE A 14 -7.56 1.72 -15.26
N VAL A 15 -8.36 2.79 -15.23
CA VAL A 15 -9.52 2.95 -16.13
C VAL A 15 -9.19 3.76 -17.39
N GLU A 16 -8.19 4.62 -17.30
CA GLU A 16 -7.76 5.51 -18.36
C GLU A 16 -7.33 4.73 -19.62
N PRO A 17 -6.55 3.63 -19.53
CA PRO A 17 -6.18 2.85 -20.70
C PRO A 17 -7.39 2.24 -21.42
N ILE A 18 -8.43 1.85 -20.68
CA ILE A 18 -9.67 1.27 -21.24
C ILE A 18 -10.41 2.32 -22.07
N ALA A 19 -10.62 3.51 -21.50
CA ALA A 19 -11.29 4.62 -22.19
C ALA A 19 -10.48 5.08 -23.43
N ILE A 20 -9.15 5.18 -23.30
CA ILE A 20 -8.24 5.56 -24.41
C ILE A 20 -8.35 4.54 -25.55
N LEU A 21 -8.28 3.25 -25.25
CA LEU A 21 -8.36 2.20 -26.26
C LEU A 21 -9.73 2.21 -26.96
N GLY A 22 -10.83 2.35 -26.19
CA GLY A 22 -12.17 2.46 -26.74
C GLY A 22 -12.33 3.66 -27.67
N ALA A 23 -11.82 4.83 -27.28
CA ALA A 23 -11.86 6.02 -28.12
C ALA A 23 -11.06 5.84 -29.41
N LYS A 24 -9.86 5.24 -29.33
CA LYS A 24 -8.99 4.99 -30.49
C LYS A 24 -9.63 4.02 -31.49
N LEU A 25 -10.24 2.94 -31.01
CA LEU A 25 -10.85 1.92 -31.87
C LEU A 25 -12.15 2.38 -32.51
N THR A 26 -12.90 3.26 -31.86
CA THR A 26 -14.22 3.72 -32.35
C THR A 26 -14.16 5.05 -33.10
N GLY A 27 -13.08 5.84 -32.93
CA GLY A 27 -12.99 7.20 -33.44
C GLY A 27 -13.98 8.17 -32.78
N ARG A 28 -14.53 7.82 -31.61
CA ARG A 28 -15.59 8.56 -30.91
C ARG A 28 -15.21 8.80 -29.44
N PRO A 29 -15.75 9.84 -28.80
CA PRO A 29 -15.61 10.01 -27.35
C PRO A 29 -16.15 8.80 -26.59
N VAL A 30 -15.39 8.31 -25.62
CA VAL A 30 -15.75 7.17 -24.75
C VAL A 30 -15.69 7.60 -23.28
N SER A 31 -16.70 7.19 -22.52
CA SER A 31 -16.76 7.32 -21.06
C SER A 31 -16.75 5.93 -20.44
N PHE A 32 -15.91 5.72 -19.44
CA PHE A 32 -15.86 4.48 -18.66
C PHE A 32 -16.09 4.81 -17.19
N VAL A 33 -17.01 4.09 -16.56
CA VAL A 33 -17.37 4.26 -15.15
C VAL A 33 -17.60 2.89 -14.55
N TYR A 34 -16.90 2.58 -13.45
CA TYR A 34 -17.17 1.37 -12.68
C TYR A 34 -18.53 1.44 -11.99
N SER A 35 -19.18 0.30 -11.88
CA SER A 35 -20.15 0.09 -10.80
C SER A 35 -19.45 0.07 -9.45
N ARG A 36 -20.20 0.23 -8.34
CA ARG A 36 -19.61 0.17 -7.00
C ARG A 36 -18.98 -1.19 -6.71
N GLU A 37 -19.61 -2.26 -7.20
CA GLU A 37 -19.13 -3.63 -7.04
C GLU A 37 -17.82 -3.85 -7.81
N GLU A 38 -17.75 -3.43 -9.08
CA GLU A 38 -16.53 -3.53 -9.89
C GLU A 38 -15.37 -2.78 -9.26
N GLU A 39 -15.62 -1.58 -8.73
CA GLU A 39 -14.58 -0.80 -8.07
C GLU A 39 -14.04 -1.54 -6.83
N MET A 40 -14.90 -2.17 -6.03
CA MET A 40 -14.48 -2.92 -4.85
C MET A 40 -13.69 -4.19 -5.18
N GLN A 41 -13.89 -4.78 -6.37
CA GLN A 41 -13.19 -5.99 -6.79
C GLN A 41 -11.89 -5.71 -7.56
N ILE A 42 -11.82 -4.60 -8.30
CA ILE A 42 -10.73 -4.34 -9.27
C ILE A 42 -9.77 -3.25 -8.79
N SER A 43 -10.27 -2.25 -8.06
CA SER A 43 -9.44 -1.12 -7.62
C SER A 43 -8.45 -1.55 -6.54
N SER A 44 -7.51 -0.66 -6.22
CA SER A 44 -6.41 -0.97 -5.30
C SER A 44 -6.88 -0.91 -3.84
N PRO A 45 -6.88 -2.03 -3.10
CA PRO A 45 -7.13 -2.00 -1.66
C PRO A 45 -5.86 -1.59 -0.89
N ARG A 46 -6.00 -1.39 0.42
CA ARG A 46 -4.84 -1.38 1.33
C ARG A 46 -4.24 -2.78 1.37
N ALA A 47 -2.92 -2.88 1.21
CA ALA A 47 -2.18 -4.12 1.37
C ALA A 47 -2.36 -4.70 2.78
N ALA A 48 -2.60 -6.00 2.87
CA ALA A 48 -2.58 -6.72 4.13
C ALA A 48 -1.14 -6.85 4.62
N GLU A 49 -0.94 -6.75 5.94
CA GLU A 49 0.40 -6.82 6.53
C GLU A 49 0.43 -7.82 7.69
N LYS A 50 1.53 -8.58 7.76
CA LYS A 50 1.91 -9.36 8.93
C LYS A 50 3.19 -8.78 9.50
N VAL A 51 3.13 -8.26 10.72
CA VAL A 51 4.26 -7.64 11.38
C VAL A 51 4.60 -8.41 12.65
N VAL A 52 5.84 -8.85 12.76
CA VAL A 52 6.40 -9.48 13.97
C VAL A 52 7.37 -8.51 14.61
N ILE A 53 7.14 -8.19 15.89
CA ILE A 53 7.95 -7.24 16.65
C ILE A 53 8.57 -7.96 17.84
N LYS A 54 9.87 -7.75 18.07
CA LYS A 54 10.57 -8.15 19.28
C LYS A 54 11.24 -6.93 19.91
N ASP A 55 10.80 -6.59 21.11
CA ASP A 55 11.34 -5.47 21.87
C ASP A 55 12.26 -5.94 23.01
N GLY A 56 13.33 -5.19 23.22
CA GLY A 56 14.13 -5.22 24.45
C GLY A 56 13.66 -4.10 25.36
N VAL A 57 13.16 -4.46 26.54
CA VAL A 57 12.56 -3.52 27.50
C VAL A 57 13.32 -3.59 28.82
N MET A 58 13.66 -2.42 29.36
CA MET A 58 14.31 -2.27 30.67
C MET A 58 13.28 -2.41 31.80
N LYS A 59 13.76 -2.64 33.03
CA LYS A 59 12.87 -2.69 34.22
C LYS A 59 12.10 -1.39 34.47
N ASP A 60 12.62 -0.26 33.99
CA ASP A 60 11.99 1.06 34.06
C ASP A 60 10.97 1.33 32.92
N GLY A 61 10.72 0.33 32.06
CA GLY A 61 9.75 0.40 30.97
C GLY A 61 10.27 0.99 29.66
N ARG A 62 11.52 1.48 29.60
CA ARG A 62 12.08 2.01 28.34
C ARG A 62 12.35 0.89 27.34
N ILE A 63 11.96 1.11 26.08
CA ILE A 63 12.32 0.25 24.95
C ILE A 63 13.71 0.66 24.48
N VAL A 64 14.68 -0.25 24.59
CA VAL A 64 16.09 0.00 24.25
C VAL A 64 16.54 -0.69 22.96
N ALA A 65 15.77 -1.67 22.49
CA ALA A 65 16.00 -2.33 21.23
C ALA A 65 14.68 -2.75 20.59
N ARG A 66 14.59 -2.72 19.26
CA ARG A 66 13.45 -3.24 18.50
C ARG A 66 13.95 -3.96 17.25
N LYS A 67 13.53 -5.21 17.08
CA LYS A 67 13.68 -5.96 15.83
C LYS A 67 12.30 -6.18 15.21
N VAL A 68 12.15 -5.84 13.93
CA VAL A 68 10.89 -6.00 13.20
C VAL A 68 11.09 -6.84 11.96
N THR A 69 10.14 -7.73 11.69
CA THR A 69 9.99 -8.42 10.41
C THR A 69 8.59 -8.14 9.89
N GLY A 70 8.49 -7.40 8.79
CA GLY A 70 7.23 -7.04 8.14
C GLY A 70 7.06 -7.76 6.82
N TYR A 71 5.87 -8.33 6.58
CA TYR A 71 5.45 -8.88 5.29
C TYR A 71 4.24 -8.09 4.80
N THR A 72 4.33 -7.53 3.60
CA THR A 72 3.26 -6.79 2.92
C THR A 72 2.80 -7.61 1.72
N ASP A 73 1.52 -7.96 1.68
CA ASP A 73 0.90 -8.67 0.56
C ASP A 73 0.60 -7.68 -0.57
N ALA A 74 1.33 -7.81 -1.68
CA ALA A 74 1.15 -6.97 -2.85
C ALA A 74 -0.05 -7.36 -3.71
N GLY A 75 -0.63 -8.56 -3.52
CA GLY A 75 -1.52 -9.16 -4.49
C GLY A 75 -0.79 -9.50 -5.79
N ALA A 76 -1.56 -9.59 -6.88
CA ALA A 76 -1.06 -9.95 -8.21
C ALA A 76 -0.15 -8.89 -8.87
N TYR A 77 -0.19 -7.63 -8.42
CA TYR A 77 0.53 -6.51 -9.02
C TYR A 77 1.21 -5.66 -7.94
N SER A 78 2.44 -5.19 -8.19
CA SER A 78 3.18 -4.42 -7.19
C SER A 78 2.44 -3.15 -6.77
N ARG A 79 1.88 -2.42 -7.74
CA ARG A 79 1.23 -1.10 -7.54
C ARG A 79 2.08 -0.24 -6.60
N HIS A 80 1.48 0.32 -5.56
CA HIS A 80 2.16 1.06 -4.51
C HIS A 80 2.57 0.23 -3.28
N SER A 81 2.40 -1.09 -3.29
CA SER A 81 2.73 -1.95 -2.14
C SER A 81 4.20 -1.87 -1.72
N PRO A 82 5.21 -1.83 -2.64
CA PRO A 82 6.60 -1.64 -2.24
C PRO A 82 6.87 -0.31 -1.53
N TYR A 83 6.20 0.76 -1.97
CA TYR A 83 6.27 2.05 -1.30
C TYR A 83 5.63 1.99 0.09
N GLY A 84 4.49 1.30 0.22
CA GLY A 84 3.86 1.00 1.50
C GLY A 84 4.79 0.27 2.47
N ALA A 85 5.44 -0.81 2.01
CA ALA A 85 6.39 -1.60 2.81
C ALA A 85 7.60 -0.75 3.29
N GLN A 86 8.18 0.06 2.40
CA GLN A 86 9.26 0.99 2.76
C GLN A 86 8.82 2.02 3.79
N LYS A 87 7.60 2.56 3.65
CA LYS A 87 7.03 3.46 4.65
C LYS A 87 6.79 2.73 5.97
N GLY A 88 6.29 1.50 5.95
CA GLY A 88 6.20 0.66 7.14
C GLY A 88 7.53 0.58 7.87
N ALA A 89 8.61 0.24 7.15
CA ALA A 89 9.95 0.15 7.71
C ALA A 89 10.42 1.46 8.36
N ALA A 90 10.19 2.61 7.73
CA ALA A 90 10.56 3.91 8.30
C ALA A 90 9.78 4.25 9.59
N HIS A 91 8.58 3.69 9.79
CA HIS A 91 7.69 4.05 10.90
C HIS A 91 7.52 2.96 11.96
N TYR A 92 7.98 1.72 11.74
CA TYR A 92 7.91 0.65 12.75
C TYR A 92 8.62 0.94 14.09
N PRO A 93 9.67 1.78 14.18
CA PRO A 93 10.19 2.22 15.48
C PRO A 93 9.14 2.97 16.30
N GLY A 94 8.14 3.57 15.64
CA GLY A 94 7.19 4.48 16.26
C GLY A 94 7.84 5.80 16.67
N PRO A 95 7.09 6.69 17.32
CA PRO A 95 7.58 7.99 17.79
C PRO A 95 8.37 7.85 19.11
N TYR A 96 9.29 6.88 19.19
CA TYR A 96 10.03 6.55 20.41
C TYR A 96 11.55 6.64 20.17
N THR A 97 12.28 7.06 21.20
CA THR A 97 13.75 7.00 21.17
C THR A 97 14.21 5.58 21.46
N ILE A 98 14.47 4.81 20.41
CA ILE A 98 14.98 3.44 20.50
C ILE A 98 16.41 3.42 19.93
N PRO A 99 17.46 3.28 20.77
CA PRO A 99 18.83 3.41 20.31
C PRO A 99 19.30 2.26 19.40
N ASN A 100 18.64 1.10 19.43
CA ASN A 100 19.02 -0.07 18.63
C ASN A 100 17.82 -0.57 17.82
N VAL A 101 17.83 -0.38 16.50
CA VAL A 101 16.72 -0.76 15.62
C VAL A 101 17.25 -1.62 14.47
N TRP A 102 16.57 -2.73 14.23
CA TRP A 102 16.77 -3.56 13.04
C TRP A 102 15.43 -3.90 12.40
N ILE A 103 15.29 -3.72 11.09
CA ILE A 103 14.04 -3.91 10.39
C ILE A 103 14.30 -4.64 9.08
N ASP A 104 13.65 -5.80 8.92
CA ASP A 104 13.53 -6.49 7.65
C ASP A 104 12.09 -6.32 7.14
N THR A 105 11.91 -5.86 5.91
CA THR A 105 10.58 -5.74 5.29
C THR A 105 10.57 -6.44 3.93
N TYR A 106 9.48 -7.15 3.66
CA TYR A 106 9.29 -7.94 2.45
C TYR A 106 7.95 -7.56 1.82
N CYS A 107 7.99 -7.09 0.58
CA CYS A 107 6.79 -6.95 -0.25
C CYS A 107 6.69 -8.18 -1.14
N VAL A 108 5.64 -8.97 -0.99
CA VAL A 108 5.51 -10.29 -1.62
C VAL A 108 4.28 -10.34 -2.53
N TYR A 109 4.42 -10.97 -3.70
CA TYR A 109 3.30 -11.26 -4.58
C TYR A 109 2.49 -12.45 -4.05
N THR A 110 1.19 -12.47 -4.34
CA THR A 110 0.27 -13.59 -4.07
C THR A 110 -0.55 -13.97 -5.30
#